data_AF-A0A419HA57-F1
#
_entry.id   AF-A0A419HA57-F1
#
_cell.length_a   1.000
_cell.length_b   1.000
_cell.length_c   1.000
_cell.angle_alpha   90.00
_cell.angle_beta   90.00
_cell.angle_gamma   90.00
#
_symmetry.space_group_name_H-M   'P 1'
#
loop_
_entity.id
_entity.type
_entity.pdbx_description
1 polymer ?
#
loop_
_entity_poly.entity_id
_entity_poly.type
_entity_poly.pdbx_seq_one_letter_code
_entity_poly.pdbx_strand_id
1 'polypeptide(L)'
;MTVTTTVMPLTWVPFQHLGARAAAALTGHCDPEQLRPADLDAVVEIITADAVRASRSGKDEPGWAWYLALSAAYPNSPVTHHTYRRKPVAEQTEAVRALFTEHPGPYPVMPCWACGQETTHRWGKPLLPGAESPQHINRQPAGGQPVCRPCRIAVWAMPYAAICDGRTLTTLHAPGDGTAAQAVVQELVAYNRSAIDQEWSRWPERSRADTALRLVVDHPTDYEIYQWRNDNREPEGRLTILDGFTARWAARTRANAENWAGLRRLAERGDRPVLSLLTTERGSGWGPEMGLIALAADAAREGDPHDPASMNEAALLGNVALSYAEEQEAHNG
;
A
#
# COMPACT_ATOMS: atom_id res chain seq x y z
N MET A 1 3.72 32.24 21.45
CA MET A 1 3.84 31.17 20.43
C MET A 1 2.78 30.13 20.75
N THR A 2 1.73 30.04 19.94
CA THR A 2 0.71 28.98 20.06
C THR A 2 1.30 27.70 19.51
N VAL A 3 1.45 26.67 20.35
CA VAL A 3 1.86 25.33 19.90
C VAL A 3 0.67 24.75 19.15
N THR A 4 0.74 24.67 17.83
CA THR A 4 -0.27 23.96 17.03
C THR A 4 -0.13 22.47 17.33
N THR A 5 -1.09 21.91 18.06
CA THR A 5 -1.12 20.47 18.34
C THR A 5 -1.58 19.72 17.08
N THR A 6 -0.69 18.96 16.46
CA THR A 6 -1.02 18.07 15.33
C THR A 6 -2.02 17.01 15.78
N VAL A 7 -3.19 16.95 15.13
CA VAL A 7 -4.28 16.03 15.52
C VAL A 7 -4.00 14.58 15.16
N MET A 8 -3.19 14.36 14.13
CA MET A 8 -2.79 13.04 13.64
C MET A 8 -1.29 13.05 13.27
N PRO A 9 -0.38 12.89 14.25
CA PRO A 9 1.05 12.89 13.96
C PRO A 9 1.42 11.70 13.07
N LEU A 10 2.36 11.92 12.15
CA LEU A 10 3.00 10.84 11.41
C LEU A 10 3.87 10.00 12.36
N THR A 11 3.77 8.68 12.25
CA THR A 11 4.54 7.75 13.09
C THR A 11 5.44 6.86 12.24
N TRP A 12 6.33 6.12 12.90
CA TRP A 12 7.17 5.11 12.26
C TRP A 12 6.38 3.88 11.79
N VAL A 13 5.12 3.73 12.20
CA VAL A 13 4.25 2.61 11.81
C VAL A 13 3.74 2.83 10.38
N PRO A 14 4.11 1.99 9.39
CA PRO A 14 3.79 2.25 7.99
C PRO A 14 2.29 2.39 7.69
N PHE A 15 1.46 1.52 8.28
CA PHE A 15 0.01 1.57 8.07
C PHE A 15 -0.63 2.84 8.63
N GLN A 16 -0.15 3.31 9.80
CA GLN A 16 -0.63 4.57 10.37
C GLN A 16 -0.15 5.75 9.52
N HIS A 17 1.11 5.75 9.10
CA HIS A 17 1.68 6.83 8.29
C HIS A 17 0.90 7.00 6.98
N LEU A 18 0.73 5.92 6.21
CA LEU A 18 -0.04 5.95 4.96
C LEU A 18 -1.49 6.33 5.20
N GLY A 19 -2.08 5.78 6.26
CA GLY A 19 -3.43 6.12 6.68
C GLY A 19 -3.64 7.59 6.99
N ALA A 20 -2.67 8.25 7.62
CA ALA A 20 -2.75 9.67 7.92
C ALA A 20 -2.69 10.52 6.65
N ARG A 21 -1.83 10.16 5.69
CA ARG A 21 -1.79 10.81 4.36
C ARG A 21 -3.08 10.59 3.58
N ALA A 22 -3.67 9.39 3.68
CA ALA A 22 -4.96 9.09 3.08
C ALA A 22 -6.07 9.96 3.69
N ALA A 23 -6.09 10.12 5.02
CA ALA A 23 -7.03 11.00 5.71
C ALA A 23 -6.91 12.46 5.24
N ALA A 24 -5.69 12.98 5.08
CA ALA A 24 -5.45 14.29 4.50
C ALA A 24 -6.01 14.41 3.07
N ALA A 25 -5.70 13.44 2.19
CA ALA A 25 -6.21 13.43 0.82
C ALA A 25 -7.75 13.32 0.74
N LEU A 26 -8.38 12.51 1.61
CA LEU A 26 -9.84 12.37 1.68
C LEU A 26 -10.56 13.66 2.09
N THR A 27 -9.86 14.56 2.79
CA THR A 27 -10.39 15.85 3.26
C THR A 27 -9.86 17.04 2.46
N GLY A 28 -9.15 16.78 1.35
CA GLY A 28 -8.65 17.81 0.43
C GLY A 28 -7.39 18.53 0.90
N HIS A 29 -6.71 18.02 1.93
CA HIS A 29 -5.44 18.54 2.42
C HIS A 29 -4.24 17.92 1.69
N CYS A 30 -3.14 18.67 1.63
CA CYS A 30 -1.87 18.19 1.05
C CYS A 30 -0.90 17.65 2.11
N ASP A 31 -1.21 17.75 3.40
CA ASP A 31 -0.37 17.17 4.44
C ASP A 31 -1.19 16.80 5.70
N PRO A 32 -0.90 15.66 6.37
CA PRO A 32 -1.50 15.33 7.66
C PRO A 32 -1.40 16.41 8.75
N GLU A 33 -0.38 17.26 8.73
CA GLU A 33 -0.22 18.40 9.65
C GLU A 33 -1.32 19.46 9.51
N GLN A 34 -2.01 19.50 8.36
CA GLN A 34 -3.10 20.42 8.10
C GLN A 34 -4.43 19.94 8.69
N LEU A 35 -4.52 18.67 9.07
CA LEU A 35 -5.73 18.09 9.65
C LEU A 35 -6.13 18.80 10.94
N ARG A 36 -7.42 19.03 11.08
CA ARG A 36 -8.10 19.58 12.25
C ARG A 36 -9.00 18.50 12.88
N PRO A 37 -9.50 18.70 14.12
CA PRO A 37 -10.40 17.74 14.75
C PRO A 37 -11.65 17.44 13.90
N ALA A 38 -12.23 18.45 13.26
CA ALA A 38 -13.38 18.28 12.38
C ALA A 38 -13.09 17.42 11.14
N ASP A 39 -11.84 17.43 10.64
CA ASP A 39 -11.43 16.56 9.52
C ASP A 39 -11.43 15.09 9.95
N LEU A 40 -11.10 14.79 11.22
CA LEU A 40 -11.16 13.42 11.74
C LEU A 40 -12.59 12.87 11.70
N ASP A 41 -13.57 13.69 12.08
CA ASP A 41 -14.99 13.33 12.03
C ASP A 41 -15.45 13.15 10.58
N ALA A 42 -15.04 14.04 9.67
CA ALA A 42 -15.35 13.91 8.25
C ALA A 42 -14.78 12.61 7.64
N VAL A 43 -13.54 12.23 7.98
CA VAL A 43 -12.94 10.97 7.54
C VAL A 43 -13.71 9.76 8.09
N VAL A 44 -14.16 9.80 9.36
CA VAL A 44 -14.98 8.73 9.96
C VAL A 44 -16.30 8.57 9.21
N GLU A 45 -16.95 9.67 8.84
CA GLU A 45 -18.20 9.63 8.07
C GLU A 45 -18.00 9.03 6.67
N ILE A 46 -16.91 9.40 5.98
CA ILE A 46 -16.53 8.81 4.69
C ILE A 46 -16.30 7.30 4.83
N ILE A 47 -15.45 6.89 5.79
CA ILE A 47 -15.13 5.48 6.04
C ILE A 47 -16.40 4.70 6.34
N THR A 48 -17.27 5.25 7.19
CA THR A 48 -18.52 4.62 7.60
C THR A 48 -19.46 4.41 6.42
N ALA A 49 -19.69 5.44 5.61
CA ALA A 49 -20.57 5.37 4.45
C ALA A 49 -20.08 4.32 3.44
N ASP A 50 -18.79 4.33 3.12
CA ASP A 50 -18.21 3.40 2.13
C ASP A 50 -18.15 1.96 2.63
N ALA A 51 -17.82 1.78 3.91
CA ALA A 51 -17.82 0.46 4.55
C ALA A 51 -19.22 -0.16 4.57
N VAL A 52 -20.23 0.59 4.99
CA VAL A 52 -21.63 0.13 5.06
C VAL A 52 -22.21 -0.12 3.66
N ARG A 53 -21.79 0.65 2.65
CA ARG A 53 -22.14 0.36 1.27
C ARG A 53 -21.51 -0.96 0.82
N ALA A 54 -20.20 -1.13 1.03
CA ALA A 54 -19.48 -2.34 0.62
C ALA A 54 -19.98 -3.61 1.32
N SER A 55 -20.27 -3.58 2.62
CA SER A 55 -20.75 -4.73 3.41
C SER A 55 -22.07 -5.34 2.90
N ARG A 56 -22.84 -4.57 2.13
CA ARG A 56 -24.14 -5.01 1.57
C ARG A 56 -23.99 -5.70 0.22
N SER A 57 -22.90 -5.45 -0.49
CA SER A 57 -22.60 -6.01 -1.81
C SER A 57 -22.54 -7.54 -1.74
N GLY A 58 -23.23 -8.20 -2.66
CA GLY A 58 -23.03 -9.62 -2.91
C GLY A 58 -21.74 -9.87 -3.69
N LYS A 59 -21.38 -11.15 -3.76
CA LYS A 59 -20.25 -11.58 -4.57
C LYS A 59 -20.48 -11.16 -6.02
N ASP A 60 -19.51 -10.45 -6.58
CA ASP A 60 -19.51 -9.95 -7.96
C ASP A 60 -20.60 -8.90 -8.27
N GLU A 61 -21.28 -8.37 -7.24
CA GLU A 61 -22.25 -7.26 -7.36
C GLU A 61 -21.56 -5.88 -7.27
N PRO A 62 -22.23 -4.77 -7.65
CA PRO A 62 -21.69 -3.43 -7.45
C PRO A 62 -21.22 -3.20 -6.01
N GLY A 63 -20.03 -2.61 -5.85
CA GLY A 63 -19.39 -2.36 -4.55
C GLY A 63 -18.56 -3.52 -3.99
N TRP A 64 -18.60 -4.70 -4.63
CA TRP A 64 -17.86 -5.89 -4.17
C TRP A 64 -16.34 -5.70 -4.20
N ALA A 65 -15.79 -4.90 -5.12
CA ALA A 65 -14.35 -4.63 -5.17
C ALA A 65 -13.86 -3.98 -3.87
N TRP A 66 -14.60 -3.00 -3.35
CA TRP A 66 -14.25 -2.32 -2.09
C TRP A 66 -14.43 -3.25 -0.89
N TYR A 67 -15.47 -4.10 -0.90
CA TYR A 67 -15.61 -5.14 0.12
C TYR A 67 -14.38 -6.04 0.20
N LEU A 68 -13.83 -6.47 -0.95
CA LEU A 68 -12.62 -7.30 -0.97
C LEU A 68 -11.39 -6.57 -0.43
N ALA A 69 -11.24 -5.27 -0.71
CA ALA A 69 -10.16 -4.45 -0.15
C ALA A 69 -10.25 -4.38 1.39
N LEU A 70 -11.45 -4.11 1.92
CA LEU A 70 -11.69 -4.09 3.36
C LEU A 70 -11.53 -5.48 3.99
N SER A 71 -11.94 -6.55 3.30
CA SER A 71 -11.75 -7.93 3.77
C SER A 71 -10.28 -8.36 3.78
N ALA A 72 -9.44 -7.81 2.90
CA ALA A 72 -8.01 -8.06 2.90
C ALA A 72 -7.31 -7.32 4.06
N ALA A 73 -7.80 -6.14 4.45
CA ALA A 73 -7.25 -5.35 5.55
C ALA A 73 -7.77 -5.76 6.93
N TYR A 74 -9.07 -6.01 7.05
CA TYR A 74 -9.81 -6.15 8.32
C TYR A 74 -10.73 -7.37 8.28
N PRO A 75 -10.19 -8.61 8.19
CA PRO A 75 -11.02 -9.80 8.11
C PRO A 75 -11.88 -9.95 9.38
N ASN A 76 -13.13 -10.40 9.22
CA ASN A 76 -14.08 -10.58 10.33
C ASN A 76 -14.36 -9.31 11.15
N SER A 77 -13.96 -8.13 10.66
CA SER A 77 -14.46 -6.86 11.18
C SER A 77 -15.99 -6.79 11.04
N PRO A 78 -16.68 -5.90 11.77
CA PRO A 78 -18.12 -5.69 11.59
C PRO A 78 -18.51 -5.60 10.12
N VAL A 79 -17.74 -4.88 9.30
CA VAL A 79 -18.02 -4.66 7.86
C VAL A 79 -17.93 -5.93 7.00
N THR A 80 -17.01 -6.84 7.34
CA THR A 80 -16.61 -7.97 6.48
C THR A 80 -17.08 -9.31 7.03
N HIS A 81 -17.71 -9.32 8.20
CA HIS A 81 -18.24 -10.54 8.79
C HIS A 81 -19.53 -10.96 8.08
N HIS A 82 -19.63 -12.24 7.70
CA HIS A 82 -20.73 -12.78 6.88
C HIS A 82 -22.13 -12.56 7.48
N THR A 83 -22.27 -12.48 8.81
CA THR A 83 -23.58 -12.20 9.45
C THR A 83 -24.00 -10.74 9.34
N TYR A 84 -23.07 -9.83 9.08
CA TYR A 84 -23.30 -8.39 9.16
C TYR A 84 -24.03 -7.84 7.94
N ARG A 85 -23.85 -8.47 6.77
CA ARG A 85 -24.58 -8.15 5.52
C ARG A 85 -26.10 -8.13 5.69
N ARG A 86 -26.63 -8.93 6.62
CA ARG A 86 -28.08 -9.08 6.88
C ARG A 86 -28.64 -8.06 7.88
N LYS A 87 -27.80 -7.27 8.55
CA LYS A 87 -28.24 -6.32 9.56
C LYS A 87 -28.87 -5.07 8.93
N PRO A 88 -29.80 -4.38 9.61
CA PRO A 88 -30.31 -3.08 9.15
C PRO A 88 -29.18 -2.06 8.95
N VAL A 89 -29.30 -1.20 7.94
CA VAL A 89 -28.28 -0.17 7.61
C VAL A 89 -27.91 0.67 8.84
N ALA A 90 -28.89 1.09 9.64
CA ALA A 90 -28.64 1.88 10.85
C ALA A 90 -27.77 1.13 11.87
N GLU A 91 -27.98 -0.18 12.06
CA GLU A 91 -27.15 -1.00 12.94
C GLU A 91 -25.72 -1.17 12.37
N GLN A 92 -25.61 -1.26 11.05
CA GLN A 92 -24.31 -1.32 10.38
C GLN A 92 -23.52 -0.01 10.54
N THR A 93 -24.18 1.12 10.28
CA THR A 93 -23.62 2.46 10.46
C THR A 93 -23.15 2.67 11.89
N GLU A 94 -23.97 2.33 12.87
CA GLU A 94 -23.63 2.50 14.28
C GLU A 94 -22.42 1.64 14.69
N ALA A 95 -22.39 0.36 14.31
CA ALA A 95 -21.28 -0.48 14.71
C ALA A 95 -19.95 -0.18 13.98
N VAL A 96 -19.99 0.46 12.80
CA VAL A 96 -18.77 1.03 12.19
C VAL A 96 -18.34 2.33 12.90
N ARG A 97 -19.25 3.26 13.19
CA ARG A 97 -18.93 4.49 13.92
C ARG A 97 -18.37 4.22 15.32
N ALA A 98 -18.91 3.22 16.02
CA ALA A 98 -18.43 2.79 17.33
C ALA A 98 -16.93 2.42 17.32
N LEU A 99 -16.36 2.00 16.19
CA LEU A 99 -14.91 1.74 16.07
C LEU A 99 -14.07 3.00 16.36
N PHE A 100 -14.62 4.19 16.09
CA PHE A 100 -13.90 5.47 16.16
C PHE A 100 -14.37 6.37 17.31
N THR A 101 -15.12 5.83 18.27
CA THR A 101 -15.65 6.62 19.40
C THR A 101 -14.55 7.24 20.27
N GLU A 102 -14.76 8.47 20.72
CA GLU A 102 -13.92 9.15 21.73
C GLU A 102 -14.25 8.73 23.15
N HIS A 103 -15.38 8.05 23.37
CA HIS A 103 -15.77 7.62 24.71
C HIS A 103 -14.72 6.71 25.34
N PRO A 104 -14.50 6.80 26.66
CA PRO A 104 -13.61 5.89 27.36
C PRO A 104 -13.98 4.44 27.05
N GLY A 105 -12.97 3.68 26.68
CA GLY A 105 -13.04 2.24 26.48
C GLY A 105 -12.97 1.50 27.82
N PRO A 106 -13.11 0.17 27.81
CA PRO A 106 -13.18 -0.64 29.03
C PRO A 106 -11.81 -0.86 29.70
N TYR A 107 -10.72 -0.36 29.12
CA TYR A 107 -9.36 -0.59 29.62
C TYR A 107 -8.82 0.63 30.37
N PRO A 108 -7.84 0.45 31.28
CA PRO A 108 -7.07 1.55 31.86
C PRO A 108 -6.44 2.44 30.78
N VAL A 109 -6.07 3.67 31.14
CA VAL A 109 -5.32 4.55 30.23
C VAL A 109 -3.95 3.94 29.91
N MET A 110 -3.62 3.88 28.62
CA MET A 110 -2.39 3.30 28.08
C MET A 110 -1.84 4.18 26.96
N PRO A 111 -0.52 4.16 26.69
CA PRO A 111 0.03 4.82 25.51
C PRO A 111 -0.36 4.06 24.24
N CYS A 112 -0.76 4.79 23.20
CA CYS A 112 -1.03 4.23 21.89
C CYS A 112 0.23 3.58 21.32
N TRP A 113 0.09 2.37 20.77
CA TRP A 113 1.18 1.60 20.18
C TRP A 113 1.90 2.33 19.03
N ALA A 114 1.19 3.16 18.27
CA ALA A 114 1.77 3.88 17.13
C ALA A 114 2.37 5.25 17.52
N CYS A 115 1.61 6.09 18.23
CA CYS A 115 2.00 7.50 18.48
C CYS A 115 2.23 7.86 19.95
N GLY A 116 2.01 6.93 20.88
CA GLY A 116 2.17 7.16 22.32
C GLY A 116 1.05 7.94 23.01
N GLN A 117 0.11 8.56 22.28
CA GLN A 117 -1.04 9.27 22.88
C GLN A 117 -1.89 8.36 23.77
N GLU A 118 -2.44 8.91 24.84
CA GLU A 118 -3.29 8.19 25.77
C GLU A 118 -4.54 7.59 25.09
N THR A 119 -4.86 6.35 25.45
CA THR A 119 -6.06 5.65 24.99
C THR A 119 -6.51 4.61 26.00
N THR A 120 -7.81 4.37 26.02
CA THR A 120 -8.50 3.32 26.78
C THR A 120 -9.04 2.22 25.87
N HIS A 121 -8.72 2.26 24.57
CA HIS A 121 -9.17 1.31 23.55
C HIS A 121 -8.05 0.36 23.15
N ARG A 122 -8.40 -0.91 22.94
CA ARG A 122 -7.51 -1.92 22.36
C ARG A 122 -8.12 -2.52 21.11
N TRP A 123 -7.29 -2.71 20.08
CA TRP A 123 -7.67 -3.33 18.81
C TRP A 123 -6.84 -4.59 18.56
N GLY A 124 -7.54 -5.69 18.28
CA GLY A 124 -6.93 -6.94 17.82
C GLY A 124 -6.96 -7.09 16.30
N LYS A 125 -6.59 -8.28 15.83
CA LYS A 125 -6.49 -8.65 14.42
C LYS A 125 -7.65 -8.20 13.50
N PRO A 126 -8.94 -8.30 13.89
CA PRO A 126 -10.03 -7.87 13.00
C PRO A 126 -10.06 -6.37 12.71
N LEU A 127 -9.37 -5.55 13.51
CA LEU A 127 -9.42 -4.09 13.43
C LEU A 127 -8.04 -3.45 13.16
N LEU A 128 -6.95 -4.21 13.36
CA LEU A 128 -5.57 -3.73 13.22
C LEU A 128 -4.78 -4.65 12.28
N PRO A 129 -4.41 -4.18 11.08
CA PRO A 129 -3.54 -4.90 10.15
C PRO A 129 -2.21 -5.30 10.81
N GLY A 130 -1.77 -6.54 10.54
CA GLY A 130 -0.51 -7.07 11.08
C GLY A 130 -0.55 -7.46 12.56
N ALA A 131 -1.69 -7.30 13.25
CA ALA A 131 -1.83 -7.84 14.60
C ALA A 131 -1.92 -9.37 14.55
N GLU A 132 -1.21 -10.04 15.47
CA GLU A 132 -1.20 -11.48 15.59
C GLU A 132 -2.59 -12.04 15.92
N SER A 133 -2.84 -13.31 15.57
CA SER A 133 -4.10 -13.95 15.88
C SER A 133 -4.25 -14.15 17.40
N PRO A 134 -5.49 -14.15 17.94
CA PRO A 134 -5.72 -14.48 19.35
C PRO A 134 -5.26 -15.87 19.77
N GLN A 135 -4.82 -16.73 18.84
CA GLN A 135 -4.24 -18.04 19.14
C GLN A 135 -2.75 -17.94 19.50
N HIS A 136 -2.10 -16.80 19.21
CA HIS A 136 -0.71 -16.48 19.55
C HIS A 136 -0.63 -15.55 20.77
N ILE A 137 -1.45 -15.82 21.79
CA ILE A 137 -1.64 -14.99 23.01
C ILE A 137 -0.31 -14.59 23.67
N ASN A 138 0.74 -15.40 23.54
CA ASN A 138 2.01 -15.18 24.21
C ASN A 138 2.80 -13.94 23.73
N ARG A 139 2.38 -13.25 22.65
CA ARG A 139 3.10 -12.10 22.09
C ARG A 139 2.30 -10.80 22.02
N GLN A 140 1.03 -10.81 22.43
CA GLN A 140 0.20 -9.60 22.47
C GLN A 140 -0.45 -9.39 23.83
N PRO A 141 -0.59 -8.13 24.30
CA PRO A 141 -1.39 -7.85 25.47
C PRO A 141 -2.81 -8.40 25.30
N ALA A 142 -3.38 -8.99 26.36
CA ALA A 142 -4.75 -9.52 26.33
C ALA A 142 -5.74 -8.46 25.79
N GLY A 143 -6.49 -8.80 24.74
CA GLY A 143 -7.43 -7.88 24.09
C GLY A 143 -6.84 -6.99 22.97
N GLY A 144 -5.57 -7.15 22.60
CA GLY A 144 -4.96 -6.46 21.45
C GLY A 144 -4.08 -5.27 21.81
N GLN A 145 -3.73 -4.46 20.81
CA GLN A 145 -2.84 -3.30 20.96
C GLN A 145 -3.60 -2.04 21.36
N PRO A 146 -3.07 -1.18 22.25
CA PRO A 146 -3.68 0.11 22.54
C PRO A 146 -3.60 1.04 21.32
N VAL A 147 -4.74 1.58 20.85
CA VAL A 147 -4.78 2.49 19.70
C VAL A 147 -5.63 3.72 20.02
N CYS A 148 -5.05 4.93 19.92
CA CYS A 148 -5.81 6.17 20.11
C CYS A 148 -6.72 6.45 18.90
N ARG A 149 -7.70 7.35 19.05
CA ARG A 149 -8.66 7.64 17.99
C ARG A 149 -8.02 8.07 16.65
N PRO A 150 -7.08 9.04 16.60
CA PRO A 150 -6.43 9.42 15.34
C PRO A 150 -5.76 8.24 14.62
N CYS A 151 -5.05 7.38 15.36
CA CYS A 151 -4.41 6.19 14.79
C CYS A 151 -5.41 5.12 14.33
N ARG A 152 -6.56 4.99 15.03
CA ARG A 152 -7.67 4.12 14.59
C ARG A 152 -8.23 4.59 13.23
N ILE A 153 -8.46 5.89 13.09
CA ILE A 153 -8.92 6.52 11.84
C ILE A 153 -7.89 6.32 10.74
N ALA A 154 -6.62 6.66 10.99
CA ALA A 154 -5.54 6.48 10.03
C ALA A 154 -5.48 5.04 9.52
N VAL A 155 -5.43 4.06 10.44
CA VAL A 155 -5.37 2.65 10.08
C VAL A 155 -6.54 2.23 9.18
N TRP A 156 -7.75 2.77 9.37
CA TRP A 156 -8.93 2.49 8.51
C TRP A 156 -9.02 3.33 7.24
N ALA A 157 -8.30 4.45 7.16
CA ALA A 157 -8.13 5.25 5.94
C ALA A 157 -7.04 4.68 5.02
N MET A 158 -6.12 3.86 5.54
CA MET A 158 -5.01 3.30 4.77
C MET A 158 -5.41 2.56 3.47
N PRO A 159 -6.49 1.76 3.40
CA PRO A 159 -6.86 1.07 2.15
C PRO A 159 -7.16 2.02 0.99
N TYR A 160 -7.54 3.26 1.27
CA TYR A 160 -7.73 4.28 0.22
C TYR A 160 -6.41 4.67 -0.43
N ALA A 161 -5.28 4.51 0.27
CA ALA A 161 -3.94 4.74 -0.23
C ALA A 161 -3.19 3.45 -0.59
N ALA A 162 -3.92 2.37 -0.88
CA ALA A 162 -3.35 1.08 -1.28
C ALA A 162 -3.79 0.70 -2.70
N ILE A 163 -2.93 -0.03 -3.39
CA ILE A 163 -3.31 -0.69 -4.64
C ILE A 163 -4.00 -2.00 -4.30
N CYS A 164 -5.24 -2.14 -4.74
CA CYS A 164 -6.10 -3.28 -4.42
C CYS A 164 -6.26 -4.20 -5.63
N ASP A 165 -6.07 -5.51 -5.44
CA ASP A 165 -6.33 -6.54 -6.47
C ASP A 165 -7.47 -7.51 -6.09
N GLY A 166 -8.17 -7.22 -4.98
CA GLY A 166 -9.25 -8.04 -4.45
C GLY A 166 -8.81 -9.23 -3.60
N ARG A 167 -7.50 -9.46 -3.44
CA ARG A 167 -6.94 -10.53 -2.59
C ARG A 167 -5.93 -9.98 -1.60
N THR A 168 -5.10 -9.05 -2.06
CA THR A 168 -4.00 -8.44 -1.31
C THR A 168 -4.01 -6.92 -1.52
N LEU A 169 -3.28 -6.24 -0.66
CA LEU A 169 -3.05 -4.80 -0.69
C LEU A 169 -1.57 -4.57 -0.97
N THR A 170 -1.25 -3.66 -1.88
CA THR A 170 0.11 -3.14 -2.04
C THR A 170 0.15 -1.69 -1.60
N THR A 171 0.99 -1.39 -0.61
CA THR A 171 1.22 -0.04 -0.12
C THR A 171 2.62 0.44 -0.50
N LEU A 172 2.71 1.70 -0.93
CA LEU A 172 3.96 2.36 -1.32
C LEU A 172 4.31 3.40 -0.26
N HIS A 173 5.35 3.15 0.54
CA HIS A 173 5.81 4.06 1.57
C HIS A 173 7.12 4.71 1.12
N ALA A 174 7.16 6.04 1.03
CA ALA A 174 8.36 6.81 0.66
C ALA A 174 8.91 7.54 1.90
N PRO A 175 9.79 6.91 2.70
CA PRO A 175 10.20 7.43 4.01
C PRO A 175 11.05 8.71 3.92
N GLY A 176 11.74 8.94 2.80
CA GLY A 176 12.67 10.06 2.61
C GLY A 176 12.08 11.30 1.94
N ASP A 177 10.89 11.21 1.35
CA ASP A 177 10.29 12.28 0.57
C ASP A 177 8.79 12.41 0.87
N GLY A 178 8.45 13.35 1.75
CA GLY A 178 7.07 13.62 2.13
C GLY A 178 6.20 14.16 1.00
N THR A 179 6.79 14.81 -0.02
CA THR A 179 6.06 15.37 -1.16
C THR A 179 5.69 14.26 -2.13
N ALA A 180 6.66 13.44 -2.53
CA ALA A 180 6.43 12.27 -3.37
C ALA A 180 5.48 11.27 -2.66
N ALA A 181 5.66 11.04 -1.35
CA ALA A 181 4.76 10.22 -0.56
C ALA A 181 3.32 10.72 -0.63
N GLN A 182 3.09 12.03 -0.48
CA GLN A 182 1.75 12.59 -0.56
C GLN A 182 1.16 12.49 -1.97
N ALA A 183 1.94 12.82 -3.01
CA ALA A 183 1.46 12.81 -4.39
C ALA A 183 0.98 11.41 -4.80
N VAL A 184 1.77 10.38 -4.46
CA VAL A 184 1.38 8.96 -4.66
C VAL A 184 0.08 8.63 -3.90
N VAL A 185 -0.03 9.05 -2.65
CA VAL A 185 -1.24 8.81 -1.84
C VAL A 185 -2.47 9.51 -2.44
N GLN A 186 -2.34 10.75 -2.90
CA GLN A 186 -3.43 11.49 -3.53
C GLN A 186 -3.92 10.79 -4.80
N GLU A 187 -3.01 10.30 -5.64
CA GLU A 187 -3.38 9.54 -6.84
C GLU A 187 -4.12 8.23 -6.50
N LEU A 188 -3.62 7.48 -5.50
CA LEU A 188 -4.25 6.24 -5.07
C LEU A 188 -5.63 6.48 -4.44
N VAL A 189 -5.75 7.52 -3.61
CA VAL A 189 -7.04 7.94 -3.03
C VAL A 189 -8.01 8.32 -4.14
N ALA A 190 -7.60 9.13 -5.12
CA ALA A 190 -8.45 9.51 -6.24
C ALA A 190 -8.92 8.28 -7.06
N TYR A 191 -8.01 7.35 -7.34
CA TYR A 191 -8.33 6.10 -8.04
C TYR A 191 -9.32 5.22 -7.27
N ASN A 192 -9.07 5.00 -5.97
CA ASN A 192 -9.93 4.16 -5.14
C ASN A 192 -11.28 4.82 -4.86
N ARG A 193 -11.33 6.14 -4.68
CA ARG A 193 -12.59 6.91 -4.62
C ARG A 193 -13.40 6.72 -5.88
N SER A 194 -12.78 6.81 -7.05
CA SER A 194 -13.45 6.58 -8.34
C SER A 194 -14.04 5.17 -8.43
N ALA A 195 -13.30 4.14 -8.00
CA ALA A 195 -13.80 2.76 -7.96
C ALA A 195 -14.98 2.56 -6.99
N ILE A 196 -14.93 3.23 -5.84
CA ILE A 196 -15.98 3.22 -4.81
C ILE A 196 -17.24 3.94 -5.32
N ASP A 197 -17.08 5.12 -5.91
CA ASP A 197 -18.20 5.95 -6.40
C ASP A 197 -18.88 5.33 -7.63
N GLN A 198 -18.11 4.63 -8.47
CA GLN A 198 -18.64 3.83 -9.60
C GLN A 198 -19.06 2.41 -9.20
N GLU A 199 -18.98 2.06 -7.92
CA GLU A 199 -19.38 0.77 -7.36
C GLU A 199 -18.79 -0.43 -8.10
N TRP A 200 -17.48 -0.42 -8.38
CA TRP A 200 -16.84 -1.52 -9.09
C TRP A 200 -17.11 -2.88 -8.43
N SER A 201 -17.47 -3.88 -9.24
CA SER A 201 -17.65 -5.25 -8.78
C SER A 201 -16.34 -6.04 -8.69
N ARG A 202 -15.31 -5.59 -9.42
CA ARG A 202 -13.97 -6.19 -9.43
C ARG A 202 -12.89 -5.14 -9.69
N TRP A 203 -11.69 -5.40 -9.17
CA TRP A 203 -10.50 -4.65 -9.53
C TRP A 203 -9.99 -5.07 -10.91
N PRO A 204 -9.44 -4.17 -11.73
CA PRO A 204 -8.85 -4.52 -13.02
C PRO A 204 -7.67 -5.49 -12.87
N GLU A 205 -7.66 -6.56 -13.68
CA GLU A 205 -6.74 -7.72 -13.58
C GLU A 205 -5.24 -7.37 -13.74
N ARG A 206 -4.89 -6.35 -14.52
CA ARG A 206 -3.50 -5.96 -14.81
C ARG A 206 -2.95 -4.87 -13.88
N SER A 207 -3.67 -4.52 -12.83
CA SER A 207 -3.49 -3.21 -12.22
C SER A 207 -2.29 -3.10 -11.29
N ARG A 208 -1.88 -4.14 -10.56
CA ARG A 208 -1.10 -3.90 -9.34
C ARG A 208 0.35 -3.48 -9.57
N ALA A 209 1.14 -4.35 -10.20
CA ALA A 209 2.56 -4.08 -10.43
C ALA A 209 2.76 -2.92 -11.42
N ASP A 210 1.89 -2.81 -12.42
CA ASP A 210 1.92 -1.71 -13.40
C ASP A 210 1.51 -0.38 -12.77
N THR A 211 0.51 -0.35 -11.88
CA THR A 211 0.14 0.87 -11.14
C THR A 211 1.26 1.28 -10.20
N ALA A 212 1.84 0.33 -9.46
CA ALA A 212 2.98 0.61 -8.59
C ALA A 212 4.18 1.14 -9.41
N LEU A 213 4.53 0.48 -10.51
CA LEU A 213 5.59 0.90 -11.42
C LEU A 213 5.35 2.32 -11.95
N ARG A 214 4.13 2.61 -12.40
CA ARG A 214 3.75 3.94 -12.87
C ARG A 214 3.98 4.98 -11.78
N LEU A 215 3.48 4.74 -10.57
CA LEU A 215 3.58 5.67 -9.44
C LEU A 215 5.03 5.93 -9.02
N VAL A 216 5.85 4.88 -8.88
CA VAL A 216 7.26 5.05 -8.47
C VAL A 216 8.13 5.68 -9.57
N VAL A 217 7.71 5.57 -10.84
CA VAL A 217 8.38 6.23 -11.95
C VAL A 217 7.94 7.69 -12.09
N ASP A 218 6.65 7.99 -11.88
CA ASP A 218 6.12 9.35 -11.92
C ASP A 218 6.65 10.19 -10.73
N HIS A 219 6.99 9.55 -9.61
CA HIS A 219 7.52 10.16 -8.39
C HIS A 219 8.82 9.47 -7.93
N PRO A 220 9.96 9.65 -8.62
CA PRO A 220 11.14 8.80 -8.40
C PRO A 220 11.92 9.13 -7.10
N THR A 221 11.64 8.36 -6.04
CA THR A 221 12.28 8.40 -4.72
C THR A 221 12.51 6.98 -4.18
N ASP A 222 13.09 6.85 -2.98
CA ASP A 222 13.14 5.60 -2.23
C ASP A 222 11.73 5.14 -1.82
N TYR A 223 11.41 3.87 -2.06
CA TYR A 223 10.16 3.24 -1.68
C TYR A 223 10.37 1.93 -0.91
N GLU A 224 9.62 1.80 0.19
CA GLU A 224 9.25 0.53 0.80
C GLU A 224 7.91 0.07 0.21
N ILE A 225 7.93 -1.04 -0.53
CA ILE A 225 6.76 -1.60 -1.20
C ILE A 225 6.32 -2.82 -0.41
N TYR A 226 5.18 -2.69 0.28
CA TYR A 226 4.64 -3.75 1.11
C TYR A 226 3.43 -4.38 0.42
N GLN A 227 3.55 -5.63 0.00
CA GLN A 227 2.41 -6.43 -0.47
C GLN A 227 1.95 -7.32 0.68
N TRP A 228 0.69 -7.21 1.09
CA TRP A 228 0.22 -7.90 2.28
C TRP A 228 -1.27 -8.23 2.25
N ARG A 229 -1.65 -9.14 3.13
CA ARG A 229 -3.03 -9.50 3.45
C ARG A 229 -3.10 -9.85 4.92
N ASN A 230 -4.04 -9.25 5.63
CA ASN A 230 -4.33 -9.64 7.01
C ASN A 230 -5.20 -10.91 6.96
N ASP A 231 -4.62 -12.08 6.67
CA ASP A 231 -5.36 -13.36 6.68
C ASP A 231 -5.61 -13.80 8.12
N ASN A 232 -6.77 -14.41 8.39
CA ASN A 232 -7.17 -14.94 9.69
C ASN A 232 -6.20 -15.95 10.28
N ARG A 233 -5.52 -16.77 9.46
CA ARG A 233 -4.54 -17.75 9.93
C ARG A 233 -3.19 -17.10 10.19
N GLU A 234 -2.50 -16.68 9.15
CA GLU A 234 -1.19 -16.04 9.23
C GLU A 234 -1.16 -14.82 8.29
N PRO A 235 -0.85 -13.61 8.77
CA PRO A 235 -0.73 -12.47 7.88
C PRO A 235 0.36 -12.76 6.83
N GLU A 236 -0.01 -12.64 5.56
CA GLU A 236 0.92 -12.76 4.45
C GLU A 236 1.49 -11.37 4.18
N GLY A 237 2.81 -11.26 4.01
CA GLY A 237 3.49 -9.99 3.80
C GLY A 237 4.80 -10.18 3.07
N ARG A 238 5.06 -9.33 2.09
CA ARG A 238 6.35 -9.23 1.38
C ARG A 238 6.75 -7.77 1.34
N LEU A 239 7.95 -7.47 1.85
CA LEU A 239 8.57 -6.15 1.73
C LEU A 239 9.65 -6.21 0.66
N THR A 240 9.48 -5.38 -0.36
CA THR A 240 10.56 -5.07 -1.29
C THR A 240 10.94 -3.60 -1.19
N ILE A 241 12.18 -3.29 -1.55
CA ILE A 241 12.75 -1.95 -1.52
C ILE A 241 13.08 -1.56 -2.95
N LEU A 242 12.70 -0.35 -3.34
CA LEU A 242 13.18 0.34 -4.53
C LEU A 242 13.98 1.55 -4.04
N ASP A 243 15.29 1.54 -4.24
CA ASP A 243 16.11 2.69 -3.88
C ASP A 243 15.89 3.86 -4.85
N GLY A 244 16.18 5.08 -4.39
CA GLY A 244 15.97 6.30 -5.15
C GLY A 244 16.82 6.39 -6.41
N PHE A 245 18.00 5.75 -6.45
CA PHE A 245 18.81 5.70 -7.67
C PHE A 245 18.07 4.88 -8.75
N THR A 246 17.64 3.66 -8.42
CA THR A 246 16.92 2.77 -9.33
C THR A 246 15.60 3.39 -9.77
N ALA A 247 14.87 4.06 -8.89
CA ALA A 247 13.64 4.78 -9.24
C ALA A 247 13.90 5.89 -10.28
N ARG A 248 14.95 6.70 -10.09
CA ARG A 248 15.34 7.77 -11.03
C ARG A 248 15.84 7.20 -12.36
N TRP A 249 16.62 6.12 -12.34
CA TRP A 249 17.02 5.40 -13.56
C TRP A 249 15.78 4.89 -14.31
N ALA A 250 14.84 4.25 -13.62
CA ALA A 250 13.60 3.75 -14.23
C ALA A 250 12.78 4.88 -14.88
N ALA A 251 12.74 6.06 -14.27
CA ALA A 251 12.09 7.23 -14.85
C ALA A 251 12.77 7.75 -16.13
N ARG A 252 14.11 7.81 -16.15
CA ARG A 252 14.88 8.13 -17.38
C ARG A 252 14.67 7.07 -18.46
N THR A 253 14.74 5.80 -18.07
CA THR A 253 14.53 4.65 -18.95
C THR A 253 13.14 4.70 -19.58
N ARG A 254 12.08 5.06 -18.84
CA ARG A 254 10.74 5.23 -19.39
C ARG A 254 10.65 6.33 -20.45
N ALA A 255 11.46 7.39 -20.34
CA ALA A 255 11.53 8.45 -21.35
C ALA A 255 12.25 8.00 -22.64
N ASN A 256 13.07 6.95 -22.57
CA ASN A 256 13.70 6.32 -23.73
C ASN A 256 12.88 5.09 -24.18
N ALA A 257 12.14 5.23 -25.28
CA ALA A 257 11.23 4.19 -25.75
C ALA A 257 11.92 2.84 -26.03
N GLU A 258 13.17 2.85 -26.51
CA GLU A 258 13.93 1.63 -26.79
C GLU A 258 14.31 0.92 -25.48
N ASN A 259 14.94 1.63 -24.53
CA ASN A 259 15.34 1.05 -23.26
C ASN A 259 14.13 0.55 -22.45
N TRP A 260 13.01 1.30 -22.48
CA TRP A 260 11.77 0.87 -21.85
C TRP A 260 11.20 -0.41 -22.47
N ALA A 261 11.23 -0.53 -23.80
CA ALA A 261 10.81 -1.75 -24.49
C ALA A 261 11.73 -2.93 -24.13
N GLY A 262 13.04 -2.71 -24.01
CA GLY A 262 14.00 -3.70 -23.55
C GLY A 262 13.70 -4.20 -22.14
N LEU A 263 13.48 -3.29 -21.19
CA LEU A 263 13.15 -3.63 -19.82
C LEU A 263 11.84 -4.43 -19.71
N ARG A 264 10.82 -4.11 -20.51
CA ARG A 264 9.58 -4.88 -20.58
C ARG A 264 9.79 -6.29 -21.13
N ARG A 265 10.63 -6.45 -22.16
CA ARG A 265 10.98 -7.78 -22.69
C ARG A 265 11.73 -8.63 -21.66
N LEU A 266 12.68 -8.05 -20.91
CA LEU A 266 13.34 -8.74 -19.79
C LEU A 266 12.30 -9.30 -18.79
N ALA A 267 11.32 -8.46 -18.45
CA ALA A 267 10.26 -8.82 -17.52
C ALA A 267 9.39 -9.97 -18.07
N GLU A 268 8.98 -9.86 -19.34
CA GLU A 268 8.20 -10.88 -20.05
C GLU A 268 8.94 -12.23 -20.14
N ARG A 269 10.25 -12.24 -20.46
CA ARG A 269 11.06 -13.47 -20.49
C ARG A 269 11.19 -14.12 -19.12
N GLY A 270 11.36 -13.31 -18.07
CA GLY A 270 11.48 -13.79 -16.69
C GLY A 270 10.16 -14.15 -16.02
N ASP A 271 9.04 -14.14 -16.76
CA ASP A 271 7.65 -14.30 -16.30
C ASP A 271 7.38 -13.50 -15.02
N ARG A 272 7.77 -12.22 -15.03
CA ARG A 272 7.69 -11.35 -13.85
C ARG A 272 7.39 -9.91 -14.24
N PRO A 273 6.78 -9.10 -13.35
CA PRO A 273 6.53 -7.69 -13.66
C PRO A 273 7.83 -6.88 -13.65
N VAL A 274 7.89 -5.81 -14.45
CA VAL A 274 9.05 -4.90 -14.51
C VAL A 274 9.44 -4.41 -13.10
N LEU A 275 8.47 -4.06 -12.27
CA LEU A 275 8.74 -3.61 -10.89
C LEU A 275 9.60 -4.62 -10.09
N SER A 276 9.39 -5.93 -10.30
CA SER A 276 10.17 -6.96 -9.60
C SER A 276 11.65 -7.02 -10.03
N LEU A 277 11.98 -6.50 -11.22
CA LEU A 277 13.36 -6.34 -11.68
C LEU A 277 14.06 -5.16 -11.00
N LEU A 278 13.28 -4.16 -10.58
CA LEU A 278 13.77 -2.91 -10.01
C LEU A 278 13.84 -2.96 -8.48
N THR A 279 13.20 -3.93 -7.86
CA THR A 279 13.09 -4.02 -6.40
C THR A 279 13.92 -5.15 -5.84
N THR A 280 14.42 -4.98 -4.62
CA THR A 280 15.09 -6.02 -3.85
C THR A 280 14.24 -6.46 -2.69
N GLU A 281 14.24 -7.76 -2.38
CA GLU A 281 13.62 -8.23 -1.15
C GLU A 281 14.50 -7.87 0.05
N ARG A 282 13.93 -7.27 1.09
CA ARG A 282 14.70 -6.81 2.24
C ARG A 282 15.43 -7.99 2.90
N GLY A 283 16.77 -7.92 2.93
CA GLY A 283 17.62 -8.96 3.52
C GLY A 283 18.09 -10.05 2.56
N SER A 284 17.78 -9.97 1.26
CA SER A 284 18.23 -10.97 0.27
C SER A 284 19.75 -10.94 0.01
N GLY A 285 20.41 -9.81 0.23
CA GLY A 285 21.82 -9.59 -0.14
C GLY A 285 22.07 -9.43 -1.65
N TRP A 286 21.03 -9.50 -2.48
CA TRP A 286 21.10 -9.33 -3.93
C TRP A 286 20.47 -8.00 -4.36
N GLY A 287 21.23 -7.17 -5.07
CA GLY A 287 20.79 -5.90 -5.64
C GLY A 287 19.99 -6.06 -6.96
N PRO A 288 19.29 -5.00 -7.43
CA PRO A 288 18.59 -5.03 -8.72
C PRO A 288 19.56 -5.26 -9.89
N GLU A 289 20.76 -4.69 -9.78
CA GLU A 289 21.88 -4.84 -10.72
C GLU A 289 22.15 -6.30 -11.07
N MET A 290 22.32 -7.15 -10.05
CA MET A 290 22.61 -8.58 -10.25
C MET A 290 21.45 -9.31 -10.93
N GLY A 291 20.22 -8.90 -10.67
CA GLY A 291 19.03 -9.45 -11.33
C GLY A 291 18.96 -9.08 -12.80
N LEU A 292 19.20 -7.81 -13.15
CA LEU A 292 19.24 -7.33 -14.53
C LEU A 292 20.38 -7.96 -15.33
N ILE A 293 21.57 -8.03 -14.75
CA ILE A 293 22.75 -8.66 -15.38
C ILE A 293 22.51 -10.14 -15.63
N ALA A 294 21.99 -10.88 -14.63
CA ALA A 294 21.72 -12.31 -14.79
C ALA A 294 20.71 -12.60 -15.90
N LEU A 295 19.61 -11.84 -15.97
CA LEU A 295 18.59 -12.02 -17.00
C LEU A 295 19.09 -11.63 -18.40
N ALA A 296 19.89 -10.57 -18.52
CA ALA A 296 20.51 -10.19 -19.78
C ALA A 296 21.50 -11.28 -20.26
N ALA A 297 22.30 -11.84 -19.35
CA ALA A 297 23.24 -12.91 -19.66
C ALA A 297 22.53 -14.22 -20.05
N ASP A 298 21.42 -14.58 -19.40
CA ASP A 298 20.59 -15.73 -19.77
C ASP A 298 20.02 -15.56 -21.19
N ALA A 299 19.45 -14.39 -21.49
CA ALA A 299 18.91 -14.11 -22.81
C ALA A 299 19.97 -14.17 -23.92
N ALA A 300 21.19 -13.69 -23.65
CA ALA A 300 22.29 -13.78 -24.60
C ALA A 300 22.76 -15.23 -24.84
N ARG A 301 22.61 -16.14 -23.86
CA ARG A 301 22.97 -17.56 -24.00
C ARG A 301 21.92 -18.37 -24.76
N GLU A 302 20.65 -18.01 -24.64
CA GLU A 302 19.53 -18.71 -25.26
C GLU A 302 19.27 -18.30 -26.72
N GLY A 303 19.73 -17.12 -27.14
CA GLY A 303 19.53 -16.62 -28.50
C GLY A 303 20.33 -17.42 -29.54
N ASP A 304 19.72 -17.69 -30.69
CA ASP A 304 20.45 -18.21 -31.86
C ASP A 304 21.37 -17.10 -32.39
N PRO A 305 22.71 -17.27 -32.38
CA PRO A 305 23.63 -16.26 -32.87
C PRO A 305 23.53 -16.01 -34.38
N HIS A 306 22.75 -16.83 -35.09
CA HIS A 306 22.49 -16.69 -36.53
C HIS A 306 21.10 -16.10 -36.84
N ASP A 307 20.25 -15.88 -35.84
CA ASP A 307 18.97 -15.21 -36.00
C ASP A 307 19.09 -13.71 -35.66
N PRO A 308 18.91 -12.80 -36.66
CA PRO A 308 18.98 -11.37 -36.43
C PRO A 308 17.98 -10.85 -35.37
N ALA A 309 16.84 -11.52 -35.19
CA ALA A 309 15.87 -11.13 -34.15
C ALA A 309 16.42 -11.42 -32.75
N SER A 310 17.00 -12.62 -32.55
CA SER A 310 17.69 -13.01 -31.33
C SER A 310 18.89 -12.10 -31.00
N MET A 311 19.67 -11.69 -32.01
CA MET A 311 20.78 -10.75 -31.83
C MET A 311 20.33 -9.34 -31.43
N ASN A 312 19.28 -8.82 -32.09
CA ASN A 312 18.71 -7.51 -31.77
C ASN A 312 18.12 -7.49 -30.36
N GLU A 313 17.50 -8.60 -29.95
CA GLU A 313 17.00 -8.76 -28.59
C GLU A 313 18.16 -8.77 -27.59
N ALA A 314 19.19 -9.60 -27.77
CA ALA A 314 20.35 -9.63 -26.86
C ALA A 314 21.04 -8.25 -26.73
N ALA A 315 21.18 -7.51 -27.85
CA ALA A 315 21.73 -6.15 -27.83
C ALA A 315 20.85 -5.18 -27.03
N LEU A 316 19.53 -5.24 -27.20
CA LEU A 316 18.60 -4.40 -26.47
C LEU A 316 18.66 -4.66 -24.95
N LEU A 317 18.73 -5.92 -24.53
CA LEU A 317 18.82 -6.30 -23.12
C LEU A 317 20.18 -5.92 -22.53
N GLY A 318 21.26 -6.10 -23.29
CA GLY A 318 22.60 -5.65 -22.92
C GLY A 318 22.67 -4.13 -22.71
N ASN A 319 22.02 -3.34 -23.57
CA ASN A 319 21.97 -1.90 -23.44
C ASN A 319 21.26 -1.44 -22.16
N VAL A 320 20.19 -2.13 -21.75
CA VAL A 320 19.48 -1.83 -20.48
C VAL A 320 20.39 -2.09 -19.27
N ALA A 321 21.07 -3.24 -19.24
CA ALA A 321 21.98 -3.57 -18.15
C ALA A 321 23.21 -2.64 -18.10
N LEU A 322 23.80 -2.34 -19.25
CA LEU A 322 24.94 -1.42 -19.37
C LEU A 322 24.56 0.00 -18.93
N SER A 323 23.43 0.52 -19.40
CA SER A 323 22.93 1.84 -19.01
C SER A 323 22.71 1.96 -17.50
N TYR A 324 22.24 0.89 -16.85
CA TYR A 324 22.11 0.86 -15.39
C TYR A 324 23.49 0.91 -14.72
N ALA A 325 24.43 0.08 -15.16
CA ALA A 325 25.78 0.00 -14.59
C ALA A 325 26.56 1.32 -14.75
N GLU A 326 26.53 1.93 -15.93
CA GLU A 326 27.20 3.22 -16.20
C GLU A 326 26.67 4.34 -15.30
N GLU A 327 25.36 4.41 -15.10
CA GLU A 327 24.77 5.40 -14.20
C GLU A 327 25.10 5.12 -12.73
N GLN A 328 25.20 3.86 -12.33
CA GLN A 328 25.55 3.46 -10.96
C GLN A 328 27.01 3.79 -10.66
N GLU A 329 27.93 3.55 -11.62
CA GLU A 329 29.33 3.98 -11.53
C GLU A 329 29.43 5.50 -11.40
N ALA A 330 28.69 6.25 -12.23
CA ALA A 330 28.65 7.71 -12.17
C ALA A 330 28.05 8.25 -10.85
N HIS A 331 27.17 7.50 -10.19
CA HIS A 331 26.59 7.89 -8.89
C HIS A 331 27.56 7.66 -7.72
N ASN A 332 28.44 6.66 -7.82
CA ASN A 332 29.35 6.25 -6.74
C ASN A 332 30.71 6.99 -6.78
N GLY A 333 31.07 7.61 -7.92
CA GLY A 333 32.31 8.37 -8.11
C GLY A 333 32.18 9.84 -7.71
#